data_AF-A0A8I2G2N1-F1
#
_entry.id   AF-A0A8I2G2N1-F1
#
_cell.length_a   1.000
_cell.length_b   1.000
_cell.length_c   1.000
_cell.angle_alpha   90.00
_cell.angle_beta   90.00
_cell.angle_gamma   90.00
#
_symmetry.space_group_name_H-M   'P 1'
#
loop_
_entity.id
_entity.type
_entity.pdbx_description
1 polymer ?
#
loop_
_entity_poly.entity_id
_entity_poly.type
_entity_poly.pdbx_seq_one_letter_code
_entity_poly.pdbx_strand_id
1 'polypeptide(L)'
;MKNLEFRIIISLIIFTLFSLKNAVKADNISRQAETDNPDGLKAAIIVKFPEFIKWPSHSTVSDPHSPFVIGVLGDTPIFSVLGRYAKHNKIRSKEVKVIAISDYSQIKTCNLLFIAACSRKKLREILQEIDHMPILTISDTKNYEKRGVMINLFILGEYVRFNVNCEAAKKCGLMMTAKMVRWAKNIIK
;
A
#
# COMPACT_ATOMS: atom_id res chain seq x y z
N MET A 1 49.18 -27.35 -10.60
CA MET A 1 48.47 -26.05 -10.67
C MET A 1 46.96 -26.19 -10.90
N LYS A 2 46.46 -27.02 -11.84
CA LYS A 2 45.01 -27.14 -12.14
C LYS A 2 44.09 -27.52 -10.95
N ASN A 3 44.56 -28.35 -10.01
CA ASN A 3 43.77 -28.77 -8.84
C ASN A 3 43.62 -27.68 -7.76
N LEU A 4 44.52 -26.69 -7.73
CA LEU A 4 44.46 -25.61 -6.74
C LEU A 4 43.40 -24.57 -7.14
N GLU A 5 43.41 -24.18 -8.42
CA GLU A 5 42.41 -23.31 -9.04
C GLU A 5 40.99 -23.86 -8.87
N PHE A 6 40.80 -25.17 -9.10
CA PHE A 6 39.50 -25.82 -8.96
C PHE A 6 38.96 -25.80 -7.51
N ARG A 7 39.83 -25.98 -6.51
CA ARG A 7 39.47 -25.93 -5.09
C ARG A 7 39.09 -24.51 -4.65
N ILE A 8 39.79 -23.50 -5.17
CA ILE A 8 39.48 -22.09 -4.89
C ILE A 8 38.10 -21.72 -5.46
N ILE A 9 37.82 -22.11 -6.71
CA ILE A 9 36.52 -21.84 -7.37
C ILE A 9 35.37 -22.49 -6.59
N ILE A 10 35.51 -23.76 -6.19
CA ILE A 10 34.47 -24.44 -5.40
C ILE A 10 34.25 -23.74 -4.05
N SER A 11 35.32 -23.32 -3.37
CA SER A 11 35.21 -22.62 -2.09
C SER A 11 34.49 -21.28 -2.23
N LEU A 12 34.78 -20.51 -3.29
CA LEU A 12 34.09 -19.25 -3.60
C LEU A 12 32.60 -19.45 -3.91
N ILE A 13 32.24 -20.52 -4.65
CA ILE A 13 30.84 -20.85 -4.95
C ILE A 13 30.09 -21.24 -3.67
N ILE A 14 30.70 -22.05 -2.79
CA ILE A 14 30.07 -22.44 -1.52
C ILE A 14 29.89 -21.20 -0.61
N PHE A 15 30.89 -20.34 -0.53
CA PHE A 15 30.83 -19.12 0.28
C PHE A 15 29.76 -18.14 -0.22
N THR A 16 29.63 -17.96 -1.53
CA THR A 16 28.59 -17.11 -2.13
C THR A 16 27.19 -17.70 -1.92
N LEU A 17 27.01 -19.01 -2.08
CA LEU A 17 25.73 -19.68 -1.80
C LEU A 17 25.34 -19.60 -0.31
N PHE A 18 26.30 -19.74 0.60
CA PHE A 18 26.06 -19.60 2.03
C PHE A 18 25.68 -18.16 2.42
N SER A 19 26.40 -17.18 1.87
CA SER A 19 26.11 -15.75 2.07
C SER A 19 24.72 -15.38 1.56
N LEU A 20 24.32 -15.90 0.39
CA LEU A 20 23.01 -15.67 -0.20
C LEU A 20 21.88 -16.26 0.67
N LYS A 21 22.05 -17.49 1.19
CA LYS A 21 21.08 -18.12 2.11
C LYS A 21 20.89 -17.31 3.39
N ASN A 22 21.96 -16.76 3.95
CA ASN A 22 21.88 -15.94 5.16
C ASN A 22 21.19 -14.59 4.90
N ALA A 23 21.45 -13.95 3.77
CA ALA A 23 20.78 -12.70 3.37
C ALA A 23 19.27 -12.89 3.19
N VAL A 24 18.84 -13.97 2.51
CA VAL A 24 17.41 -14.28 2.34
C VAL A 24 16.73 -14.59 3.67
N LYS A 25 17.42 -15.30 4.58
CA LYS A 25 16.88 -15.59 5.92
C LYS A 25 16.70 -14.31 6.75
N ALA A 26 17.66 -13.38 6.70
CA ALA A 26 17.57 -12.11 7.40
C ALA A 26 16.42 -11.24 6.86
N ASP A 27 16.26 -11.14 5.54
CA ASP A 27 15.15 -10.40 4.91
C ASP A 27 13.79 -11.00 5.31
N ASN A 28 13.67 -12.34 5.32
CA ASN A 28 12.44 -13.00 5.77
C ASN A 28 12.10 -12.75 7.25
N ILE A 29 13.10 -12.72 8.14
CA ILE A 29 12.87 -12.42 9.58
C ILE A 29 12.41 -10.97 9.76
N SER A 30 13.02 -10.01 9.05
CA SER A 30 12.60 -8.60 9.10
C SER A 30 11.17 -8.42 8.57
N ARG A 31 10.81 -9.12 7.48
CA ARG A 31 9.44 -9.08 6.94
C ARG A 31 8.40 -9.68 7.88
N GLN A 32 8.74 -10.80 8.53
CA GLN A 32 7.88 -11.43 9.53
C GLN A 32 7.62 -10.48 10.72
N ALA A 33 8.68 -9.89 11.27
CA ALA A 33 8.58 -8.93 12.37
C ALA A 33 7.81 -7.65 11.99
N GLU A 34 7.83 -7.25 10.72
CA GLU A 34 6.99 -6.17 10.22
C GLU A 34 5.52 -6.56 10.23
N THR A 35 5.18 -7.76 9.72
CA THR A 35 3.80 -8.26 9.77
C THR A 35 3.31 -8.59 11.17
N ASP A 36 4.18 -8.66 12.17
CA ASP A 36 3.79 -8.91 13.57
C ASP A 36 3.40 -7.61 14.31
N ASN A 37 3.66 -6.43 13.72
CA ASN A 37 3.23 -5.15 14.30
C ASN A 37 2.00 -4.55 13.55
N PRO A 38 1.22 -3.68 14.21
CA PRO A 38 -0.01 -3.14 13.63
C PRO A 38 0.18 -2.43 12.29
N ASP A 39 1.28 -1.71 12.08
CA ASP A 39 1.49 -0.92 10.87
C ASP A 39 1.93 -1.78 9.68
N GLY A 40 2.70 -2.86 9.93
CA GLY A 40 2.98 -3.85 8.89
C GLY A 40 1.77 -4.67 8.49
N LEU A 41 0.91 -5.04 9.45
CA LEU A 41 -0.38 -5.65 9.12
C LEU A 41 -1.25 -4.72 8.26
N LYS A 42 -1.34 -3.43 8.62
CA LYS A 42 -2.07 -2.42 7.82
C LYS A 42 -1.46 -2.25 6.44
N ALA A 43 -0.14 -2.11 6.31
CA ALA A 43 0.52 -1.95 5.03
C ALA A 43 0.30 -3.18 4.12
N ALA A 44 0.40 -4.39 4.69
CA ALA A 44 0.17 -5.64 3.97
C ALA A 44 -1.27 -5.77 3.43
N ILE A 45 -2.27 -5.21 4.11
CA ILE A 45 -3.65 -5.17 3.59
C ILE A 45 -3.89 -4.00 2.62
N ILE A 46 -3.27 -2.82 2.85
CA ILE A 46 -3.39 -1.61 2.01
C ILE A 46 -3.12 -1.95 0.54
N VAL A 47 -2.01 -2.64 0.30
CA VAL A 47 -1.53 -3.04 -1.03
C VAL A 47 -2.39 -4.11 -1.71
N LYS A 48 -3.32 -4.76 -1.00
CA LYS A 48 -4.27 -5.72 -1.57
C LYS A 48 -5.57 -5.08 -2.04
N PHE A 49 -5.98 -3.95 -1.46
CA PHE A 49 -7.24 -3.31 -1.84
C PHE A 49 -7.38 -2.96 -3.32
N PRO A 50 -6.33 -2.49 -4.04
CA PRO A 50 -6.46 -2.17 -5.46
C PRO A 50 -6.96 -3.31 -6.35
N GLU A 51 -6.76 -4.57 -5.95
CA GLU A 51 -7.29 -5.75 -6.65
C GLU A 51 -8.82 -5.86 -6.55
N PHE A 52 -9.40 -5.26 -5.52
CA PHE A 52 -10.83 -5.29 -5.22
C PHE A 52 -11.58 -4.02 -5.64
N ILE A 53 -10.88 -3.10 -6.32
CA ILE A 53 -11.45 -1.88 -6.89
C ILE A 53 -11.54 -2.02 -8.41
N LYS A 54 -12.70 -1.71 -8.97
CA LYS A 54 -12.85 -1.43 -10.39
C LYS A 54 -12.56 0.04 -10.62
N TRP A 55 -11.58 0.30 -11.48
CA TRP A 55 -11.12 1.64 -11.84
C TRP A 55 -11.77 2.04 -13.17
N PRO A 56 -12.04 3.34 -13.40
CA PRO A 56 -12.54 3.79 -14.68
C PRO A 56 -11.45 3.66 -15.77
N SER A 57 -11.86 3.52 -17.03
CA SER A 57 -10.97 3.30 -18.16
C SER A 57 -9.96 4.41 -18.41
N HIS A 58 -10.29 5.65 -18.02
CA HIS A 58 -9.41 6.82 -18.13
C HIS A 58 -8.40 6.94 -16.97
N SER A 59 -8.42 6.02 -15.99
CA SER A 59 -7.46 6.05 -14.89
C SER A 59 -6.07 5.63 -15.36
N THR A 60 -5.01 6.18 -14.75
CA THR A 60 -3.63 5.74 -15.01
C THR A 60 -3.36 4.31 -14.56
N VAL A 61 -4.24 3.71 -13.73
CA VAL A 61 -4.18 2.28 -13.40
C VAL A 61 -4.41 1.40 -14.64
N SER A 62 -5.15 1.88 -15.64
CA SER A 62 -5.43 1.15 -16.88
C SER A 62 -4.27 1.12 -17.87
N ASP A 63 -3.27 2.00 -17.72
CA ASP A 63 -2.08 2.01 -18.57
C ASP A 63 -1.04 0.99 -18.06
N PRO A 64 -0.67 -0.06 -18.82
CA PRO A 64 0.25 -1.10 -18.34
C PRO A 64 1.69 -0.63 -18.15
N HIS A 65 2.09 0.52 -18.70
CA HIS A 65 3.47 1.02 -18.65
C HIS A 65 3.75 1.96 -17.48
N SER A 66 2.71 2.51 -16.85
CA SER A 66 2.86 3.35 -15.66
C SER A 66 2.96 2.54 -14.37
N PRO A 67 3.75 2.99 -13.38
CA PRO A 67 3.76 2.37 -12.07
C PRO A 67 2.43 2.59 -11.33
N PHE A 68 2.16 1.77 -10.33
CA PHE A 68 1.12 2.05 -9.35
C PHE A 68 1.67 2.96 -8.25
N VAL A 69 1.15 4.18 -8.14
CA VAL A 69 1.68 5.19 -7.22
C VAL A 69 0.85 5.22 -5.93
N ILE A 70 1.52 5.02 -4.80
CA ILE A 70 0.98 5.18 -3.45
C ILE A 70 1.52 6.48 -2.85
N GLY A 71 0.65 7.45 -2.64
CA GLY A 71 0.97 8.66 -1.89
C GLY A 71 0.72 8.44 -0.39
N VAL A 72 1.61 8.93 0.45
CA VAL A 72 1.43 8.97 1.91
C VAL A 72 1.44 10.41 2.37
N LEU A 73 0.32 10.87 2.90
CA LEU A 73 0.14 12.22 3.40
C LEU A 73 0.14 12.23 4.93
N GLY A 74 1.11 12.95 5.50
CA GLY A 74 1.34 13.08 6.94
C GLY A 74 2.49 12.21 7.43
N ASP A 75 2.95 12.48 8.65
CA ASP A 75 4.03 11.73 9.28
C ASP A 75 3.49 10.44 9.90
N THR A 76 3.98 9.30 9.40
CA THR A 76 3.50 7.98 9.81
C THR A 76 4.54 6.90 9.50
N PRO A 77 4.72 5.90 10.39
CA PRO A 77 5.58 4.75 10.11
C PRO A 77 5.19 3.98 8.84
N ILE A 78 3.91 4.04 8.45
CA ILE A 78 3.36 3.38 7.26
C ILE A 78 4.12 3.74 5.99
N PHE A 79 4.65 4.97 5.86
CA PHE A 79 5.44 5.35 4.68
C PHE A 79 6.64 4.41 4.47
N SER A 80 7.42 4.18 5.53
CA SER A 80 8.61 3.35 5.47
C SER A 80 8.27 1.88 5.19
N VAL A 81 7.18 1.38 5.79
CA VAL A 81 6.71 0.00 5.64
C VAL A 81 6.21 -0.25 4.22
N LEU A 82 5.38 0.63 3.68
CA LEU A 82 4.92 0.56 2.29
C LEU A 82 6.09 0.64 1.32
N GLY A 83 7.08 1.49 1.60
CA GLY A 83 8.29 1.61 0.80
C GLY A 83 9.09 0.29 0.72
N ARG A 84 9.18 -0.46 1.82
CA ARG A 84 9.82 -1.79 1.81
C ARG A 84 8.98 -2.82 1.08
N TYR A 85 7.65 -2.80 1.25
CA TYR A 85 6.75 -3.68 0.50
C TYR A 85 6.86 -3.46 -1.01
N ALA A 86 6.89 -2.20 -1.45
CA ALA A 86 6.94 -1.80 -2.84
C ALA A 86 8.17 -2.31 -3.61
N LYS A 87 9.32 -2.49 -2.94
CA LYS A 87 10.56 -2.98 -3.57
C LYS A 87 10.48 -4.40 -4.14
N HIS A 88 9.56 -5.21 -3.62
CA HIS A 88 9.52 -6.66 -3.91
C HIS A 88 8.15 -7.16 -4.34
N ASN A 89 7.16 -6.26 -4.47
CA ASN A 89 5.79 -6.63 -4.76
C ASN A 89 5.24 -5.76 -5.90
N LYS A 90 4.32 -6.35 -6.65
CA LYS A 90 3.54 -5.68 -7.68
C LYS A 90 2.11 -5.52 -7.22
N ILE A 91 1.47 -4.45 -7.68
CA ILE A 91 0.03 -4.22 -7.53
C ILE A 91 -0.55 -4.22 -8.94
N ARG A 92 -1.52 -5.09 -9.21
CA ARG A 92 -2.11 -5.24 -10.55
C ARG A 92 -1.06 -5.41 -11.65
N SER A 93 -0.03 -6.22 -11.37
CA SER A 93 1.13 -6.47 -12.25
C SER A 93 2.04 -5.26 -12.54
N LYS A 94 1.83 -4.12 -11.86
CA LYS A 94 2.65 -2.91 -11.98
C LYS A 94 3.70 -2.82 -10.89
N GLU A 95 4.84 -2.21 -11.22
CA GLU A 95 5.81 -1.74 -10.22
C GLU A 95 5.14 -0.74 -9.28
N VAL A 96 5.48 -0.77 -7.99
CA VAL A 96 4.88 0.10 -6.98
C VAL A 96 5.84 1.23 -6.64
N LYS A 97 5.37 2.46 -6.71
CA LYS A 97 6.11 3.64 -6.25
C LYS A 97 5.43 4.21 -5.02
N VAL A 98 6.17 4.41 -3.94
CA VAL A 98 5.66 5.06 -2.73
C VAL A 98 6.29 6.44 -2.62
N ILE A 99 5.45 7.49 -2.48
CA ILE A 99 5.90 8.88 -2.36
C ILE A 99 5.32 9.50 -1.09
N ALA A 100 6.15 10.28 -0.38
CA ALA A 100 5.67 11.15 0.67
C ALA A 100 5.08 12.41 0.01
N ILE A 101 3.88 12.79 0.41
CA ILE A 101 3.20 13.97 -0.13
C ILE A 101 3.61 15.18 0.70
N SER A 102 4.44 16.04 0.10
CA SER A 102 4.80 17.34 0.65
C SER A 102 4.00 18.49 0.03
N ASP A 103 3.53 18.30 -1.20
CA ASP A 103 2.73 19.27 -1.96
C ASP A 103 1.44 18.58 -2.48
N TYR A 104 0.30 19.25 -2.32
CA TYR A 104 -1.00 18.69 -2.72
C TYR A 104 -1.12 18.44 -4.23
N SER A 105 -0.38 19.17 -5.06
CA SER A 105 -0.30 18.91 -6.51
C SER A 105 0.21 17.49 -6.81
N GLN A 106 1.07 16.92 -5.96
CA GLN A 106 1.59 15.57 -6.12
C GLN A 106 0.51 14.50 -5.95
N ILE A 107 -0.57 14.81 -5.22
CA ILE A 107 -1.65 13.85 -4.95
C ILE A 107 -2.27 13.38 -6.26
N LYS A 108 -2.37 14.26 -7.27
CA LYS A 108 -2.95 13.96 -8.59
C LYS A 108 -2.20 12.87 -9.36
N THR A 109 -0.96 12.59 -8.96
CA THR A 109 -0.14 11.53 -9.54
C THR A 109 -0.38 10.15 -8.89
N CYS A 110 -1.11 10.12 -7.77
CA CYS A 110 -1.35 8.91 -7.00
C CYS A 110 -2.49 8.08 -7.57
N ASN A 111 -2.39 6.76 -7.43
CA ASN A 111 -3.53 5.85 -7.60
C ASN A 111 -4.19 5.57 -6.25
N LEU A 112 -3.39 5.48 -5.19
CA LEU A 112 -3.84 5.28 -3.82
C LEU A 112 -3.23 6.37 -2.94
N LEU A 113 -4.05 7.07 -2.16
CA LEU A 113 -3.61 8.03 -1.17
C LEU A 113 -3.89 7.50 0.24
N PHE A 114 -2.84 7.23 1.00
CA PHE A 114 -2.93 7.03 2.45
C PHE A 114 -2.92 8.39 3.15
N ILE A 115 -3.90 8.63 4.01
CA ILE A 115 -4.08 9.88 4.75
C ILE A 115 -3.92 9.58 6.24
N ALA A 116 -2.80 10.02 6.82
CA ALA A 116 -2.58 9.96 8.26
C ALA A 116 -3.46 10.98 9.01
N ALA A 117 -3.46 10.90 10.35
CA ALA A 117 -4.25 11.79 11.19
C ALA A 117 -3.91 13.27 10.93
N CYS A 118 -4.92 14.07 10.65
CA CYS A 118 -4.81 15.52 10.45
C CYS A 118 -6.05 16.27 10.97
N SER A 119 -6.01 17.60 10.91
CA SER A 119 -7.15 18.43 11.31
C SER A 119 -8.35 18.20 10.38
N ARG A 120 -9.56 18.41 10.89
CA ARG A 120 -10.80 18.26 10.10
C ARG A 120 -10.82 19.17 8.86
N LYS A 121 -10.30 20.39 9.00
CA LYS A 121 -10.17 21.35 7.90
C LYS A 121 -9.24 20.80 6.82
N LYS A 122 -8.05 20.33 7.22
CA LYS A 122 -7.05 19.78 6.30
C LYS A 122 -7.58 18.55 5.56
N LEU A 123 -8.25 17.63 6.25
CA LEU A 123 -8.88 16.47 5.61
C LEU A 123 -9.90 16.90 4.54
N ARG A 124 -10.74 17.88 4.85
CA ARG A 124 -11.73 18.40 3.89
C ARG A 124 -11.04 19.00 2.66
N GLU A 125 -10.00 19.80 2.84
CA GLU A 125 -9.23 20.39 1.73
C GLU A 125 -8.61 19.31 0.83
N ILE A 126 -8.00 18.28 1.43
CA ILE A 126 -7.42 17.15 0.68
C ILE A 126 -8.48 16.43 -0.15
N LEU A 127 -9.63 16.10 0.46
CA LEU A 127 -10.70 15.39 -0.23
C LEU A 127 -11.36 16.23 -1.32
N GLN A 128 -11.39 17.56 -1.16
CA GLN A 128 -11.87 18.48 -2.21
C GLN A 128 -10.90 18.56 -3.39
N GLU A 129 -9.59 18.55 -3.15
CA GLU A 129 -8.56 18.64 -4.21
C GLU A 129 -8.59 17.41 -5.16
N ILE A 130 -8.93 16.23 -4.62
CA ILE A 130 -9.01 14.97 -5.37
C ILE A 130 -10.44 14.57 -5.73
N ASP A 131 -11.40 15.46 -5.52
CA ASP A 131 -12.79 15.15 -5.82
C ASP A 131 -12.93 14.76 -7.30
N HIS A 132 -13.77 13.77 -7.58
CA HIS A 132 -13.97 13.17 -8.90
C HIS A 132 -12.73 12.52 -9.58
N MET A 133 -11.56 12.50 -8.94
CA MET A 133 -10.39 11.80 -9.46
C MET A 133 -10.43 10.32 -9.07
N PRO A 134 -9.98 9.40 -9.95
CA PRO A 134 -9.93 7.97 -9.63
C PRO A 134 -8.74 7.66 -8.71
N ILE A 135 -8.76 8.18 -7.49
CA ILE A 135 -7.75 8.00 -6.45
C ILE A 135 -8.38 7.31 -5.24
N LEU A 136 -7.90 6.12 -4.90
CA LEU A 136 -8.40 5.38 -3.75
C LEU A 136 -7.86 5.97 -2.45
N THR A 137 -8.75 6.45 -1.57
CA THR A 137 -8.33 7.00 -0.27
C THR A 137 -8.41 5.97 0.85
N ILE A 138 -7.34 5.87 1.64
CA ILE A 138 -7.26 4.99 2.81
C ILE A 138 -6.77 5.78 4.01
N SER A 139 -7.32 5.50 5.19
CA SER A 139 -6.80 6.01 6.46
C SER A 139 -6.91 4.93 7.52
N ASP A 140 -6.22 5.11 8.64
CA ASP A 140 -6.43 4.36 9.88
C ASP A 140 -6.90 5.27 11.03
N THR A 141 -7.29 6.50 10.70
CA THR A 141 -7.76 7.47 11.68
C THR A 141 -9.25 7.26 11.97
N LYS A 142 -9.59 7.15 13.25
CA LYS A 142 -10.96 6.86 13.70
C LYS A 142 -12.00 7.79 13.06
N ASN A 143 -13.07 7.20 12.51
CA ASN A 143 -14.22 7.87 11.88
C ASN A 143 -13.93 8.62 10.57
N TYR A 144 -12.78 8.46 9.92
CA TYR A 144 -12.51 9.13 8.65
C TYR A 144 -13.40 8.61 7.50
N GLU A 145 -13.93 7.39 7.61
CA GLU A 145 -14.92 6.86 6.66
C GLU A 145 -16.19 7.71 6.60
N LYS A 146 -16.61 8.29 7.74
CA LYS A 146 -17.78 9.17 7.85
C LYS A 146 -17.50 10.57 7.31
N ARG A 147 -16.26 10.85 6.93
CA ARG A 147 -15.78 12.15 6.44
C ARG A 147 -15.34 12.12 5.00
N GLY A 148 -15.59 11.01 4.29
CA GLY A 148 -15.33 10.88 2.85
C GLY A 148 -14.09 10.05 2.50
N VAL A 149 -13.33 9.53 3.47
CA VAL A 149 -12.29 8.53 3.17
C VAL A 149 -12.97 7.22 2.77
N MET A 150 -12.50 6.59 1.69
CA MET A 150 -13.16 5.42 1.10
C MET A 150 -12.96 4.16 1.93
N ILE A 151 -11.78 3.95 2.49
CA ILE A 151 -11.46 2.79 3.34
C ILE A 151 -10.84 3.28 4.63
N ASN A 152 -11.40 2.89 5.78
CA ASN A 152 -10.83 3.23 7.08
C ASN A 152 -10.46 1.97 7.87
N LEU A 153 -9.18 1.80 8.15
CA LEU A 153 -8.59 0.65 8.83
C LEU A 153 -8.60 0.82 10.34
N PHE A 154 -8.69 -0.29 11.07
CA PHE A 154 -8.51 -0.32 12.51
C PHE A 154 -8.11 -1.73 12.96
N ILE A 155 -7.49 -1.82 14.13
CA ILE A 155 -7.16 -3.09 14.77
C ILE A 155 -8.34 -3.53 15.64
N LEU A 156 -8.73 -4.80 15.54
CA LEU A 156 -9.70 -5.45 16.42
C LEU A 156 -9.15 -6.81 16.85
N GLY A 157 -8.64 -6.88 18.08
CA GLY A 157 -7.84 -8.01 18.54
C GLY A 157 -6.52 -8.07 17.77
N GLU A 158 -6.20 -9.22 17.19
CA GLU A 158 -4.99 -9.43 16.38
C GLU A 158 -5.21 -9.18 14.88
N TYR A 159 -6.42 -8.79 14.48
CA TYR A 159 -6.80 -8.65 13.07
C TYR A 159 -6.95 -7.19 12.66
N VAL A 160 -6.47 -6.87 11.46
CA VAL A 160 -6.86 -5.65 10.77
C VAL A 160 -8.28 -5.81 10.23
N ARG A 161 -9.15 -4.87 10.60
CA ARG A 161 -10.51 -4.73 10.07
C ARG A 161 -10.61 -3.38 9.37
N PHE A 162 -11.67 -3.23 8.59
CA PHE A 162 -11.89 -2.00 7.84
C PHE A 162 -13.38 -1.69 7.67
N ASN A 163 -13.68 -0.40 7.62
CA ASN A 163 -14.96 0.12 7.16
C ASN A 163 -14.79 0.64 5.74
N VAL A 164 -15.88 0.65 4.97
CA VAL A 164 -15.89 1.20 3.61
C VAL A 164 -16.92 2.29 3.47
N ASN A 165 -16.61 3.31 2.67
CA ASN A 165 -17.55 4.31 2.20
C ASN A 165 -17.71 4.15 0.68
N CYS A 166 -18.76 3.42 0.30
CA CYS A 166 -19.05 3.13 -1.10
C CYS A 166 -19.56 4.36 -1.85
N GLU A 167 -20.25 5.28 -1.16
CA GLU A 167 -20.71 6.54 -1.73
C GLU A 167 -19.52 7.41 -2.18
N ALA A 168 -18.51 7.55 -1.32
CA ALA A 168 -17.29 8.29 -1.62
C ALA A 168 -16.52 7.67 -2.78
N ALA A 169 -16.36 6.34 -2.81
CA ALA A 169 -15.71 5.66 -3.93
C ALA A 169 -16.45 5.90 -5.26
N LYS A 170 -17.79 5.82 -5.23
CA LYS A 170 -18.62 6.03 -6.42
C LYS A 170 -18.49 7.44 -6.99
N LYS A 171 -18.38 8.47 -6.14
CA LYS A 171 -18.17 9.89 -6.57
C LYS A 171 -16.87 10.09 -7.37
N CYS A 172 -15.88 9.24 -7.12
CA CYS A 172 -14.58 9.21 -7.79
C CYS A 172 -14.52 8.23 -8.97
N GLY A 173 -15.66 7.66 -9.39
CA GLY A 173 -15.72 6.67 -10.47
C GLY A 173 -15.14 5.30 -10.09
N LEU A 174 -14.85 5.06 -8.81
CA LEU A 174 -14.35 3.78 -8.30
C LEU A 174 -15.51 2.91 -7.83
N MET A 175 -15.46 1.61 -8.16
CA MET A 175 -16.44 0.64 -7.64
C MET A 175 -15.75 -0.42 -6.81
N MET A 176 -16.16 -0.55 -5.56
CA MET A 176 -15.72 -1.64 -4.70
C MET A 176 -16.42 -2.94 -5.08
N THR A 177 -15.66 -4.02 -5.24
CA THR A 177 -16.23 -5.34 -5.54
C THR A 177 -17.08 -5.86 -4.38
N ALA A 178 -18.13 -6.64 -4.69
CA ALA A 178 -19.00 -7.25 -3.68
C ALA A 178 -18.21 -8.10 -2.66
N LYS A 179 -17.12 -8.75 -3.10
CA LYS A 179 -16.23 -9.53 -2.24
C LYS A 179 -15.60 -8.68 -1.13
N MET A 180 -15.12 -7.49 -1.46
CA MET A 180 -14.53 -6.56 -0.49
C MET A 180 -15.59 -5.97 0.45
N VAL A 181 -16.74 -5.55 -0.11
CA VAL A 181 -17.86 -5.00 0.68
C VAL A 181 -18.33 -6.03 1.71
N ARG A 182 -18.39 -7.31 1.36
CA ARG A 182 -18.75 -8.41 2.27
C ARG A 182 -17.78 -8.58 3.44
N TRP A 183 -16.50 -8.21 3.28
CA TRP A 183 -15.50 -8.30 4.34
C TRP A 183 -15.41 -7.04 5.20
N ALA A 184 -16.04 -5.95 4.79
CA ALA A 184 -16.09 -4.71 5.55
C ALA A 184 -16.90 -4.89 6.83
N LYS A 185 -16.41 -4.32 7.94
CA LYS A 185 -17.13 -4.36 9.22
C LYS A 185 -18.35 -3.45 9.20
N ASN A 186 -18.26 -2.29 8.57
CA ASN A 186 -19.35 -1.35 8.34
C ASN A 186 -19.26 -0.76 6.94
N ILE A 187 -20.41 -0.36 6.39
CA ILE A 187 -20.56 0.22 5.06
C ILE A 187 -21.30 1.55 5.20
N ILE A 188 -20.68 2.64 4.76
CA ILE A 188 -21.37 3.91 4.52
C ILE A 188 -21.92 3.86 3.08
N LYS A 189 -23.23 4.02 2.96
CA LYS A 189 -23.98 3.94 1.71
C LYS A 189 -24.53 5.31 1.35
#